data_AF-A0A3A3DFT9-F1
#
_entry.id   AF-A0A3A3DFT9-F1
#
_cell.length_a   1.000
_cell.length_b   1.000
_cell.length_c   1.000
_cell.angle_alpha   90.00
_cell.angle_beta   90.00
_cell.angle_gamma   90.00
#
_symmetry.space_group_name_H-M   'P 1'
#
loop_
_entity.id
_entity.type
_entity.pdbx_description
1 polymer ?
#
loop_
_entity_poly.entity_id
_entity_poly.type
_entity_poly.pdbx_seq_one_letter_code
_entity_poly.pdbx_strand_id
1 'polypeptide(L)'
;AYDTRRCHTAIIDCHATAIILIRKNGRPWKEDCPAANARNEILRATRHYGRAFWKRRTGYYARSRIGAKMRCLKAFSERIAARDPDRQTTEIQIRIALMNRFSALGTATIVRVA
;
A
#
# COMPACT_ATOMS: atom_id res chain seq x y z
N ALA A 1 -7.66 3.12 -9.29
CA ALA A 1 -6.60 3.99 -8.73
C ALA A 1 -7.01 4.44 -7.33
N TYR A 2 -6.09 4.60 -6.37
CA TYR A 2 -6.45 4.93 -4.97
C TYR A 2 -6.74 6.42 -4.72
N ASP A 3 -6.35 7.32 -5.62
CA ASP A 3 -6.61 8.76 -5.49
C ASP A 3 -8.04 9.11 -5.94
N THR A 4 -9.03 8.69 -5.14
CA THR A 4 -10.47 8.95 -5.39
C THR A 4 -11.16 9.39 -4.10
N ARG A 5 -12.25 10.17 -4.21
CA ARG A 5 -13.00 10.66 -3.03
C ARG A 5 -13.41 9.51 -2.13
N ARG A 6 -14.01 8.46 -2.70
CA ARG A 6 -14.42 7.25 -1.99
C ARG A 6 -13.28 6.58 -1.22
N CYS A 7 -12.08 6.51 -1.79
CA CYS A 7 -10.93 5.93 -1.09
C CYS A 7 -10.47 6.79 0.09
N HIS A 8 -10.41 8.11 -0.08
CA HIS A 8 -10.04 9.02 1.01
C HIS A 8 -11.10 9.02 2.11
N THR A 9 -12.40 9.02 1.77
CA THR A 9 -13.51 8.87 2.73
C THR A 9 -13.35 7.58 3.54
N ALA A 10 -13.20 6.42 2.90
CA ALA A 10 -13.04 5.15 3.61
C ALA A 10 -11.82 5.12 4.54
N ILE A 11 -10.73 5.81 4.20
CA ILE A 11 -9.55 5.93 5.07
C ILE A 11 -9.85 6.78 6.30
N ILE A 12 -10.58 7.89 6.12
CA ILE A 12 -11.02 8.77 7.20
C ILE A 12 -11.98 8.03 8.14
N ASP A 13 -12.93 7.27 7.59
CA ASP A 13 -13.89 6.48 8.37
C ASP A 13 -13.19 5.41 9.22
N CYS A 14 -12.03 4.91 8.76
CA CYS A 14 -11.17 4.02 9.54
C CYS A 14 -10.21 4.74 10.50
N HIS A 15 -10.35 6.06 10.68
CA HIS A 15 -9.45 6.91 11.48
C HIS A 15 -7.97 6.77 11.09
N ALA A 16 -7.69 6.50 9.82
CA ALA A 16 -6.34 6.27 9.30
C ALA A 16 -5.82 7.46 8.50
N THR A 17 -4.50 7.57 8.37
CA THR A 17 -3.86 8.61 7.54
C THR A 17 -3.70 8.13 6.10
N ALA A 18 -4.17 8.94 5.13
CA ALA A 18 -4.05 8.63 3.72
C ALA A 18 -2.61 8.84 3.20
N ILE A 19 -1.82 7.77 3.10
CA ILE A 19 -0.51 7.82 2.44
C ILE A 19 -0.67 7.49 0.95
N ILE A 20 -1.30 8.38 0.20
CA ILE A 20 -1.57 8.20 -1.24
C ILE A 20 -0.81 9.25 -2.04
N LEU A 21 0.13 8.82 -2.87
CA LEU A 21 0.86 9.73 -3.74
C LEU A 21 -0.06 10.25 -4.86
N ILE A 22 -0.22 11.57 -4.94
CA ILE A 22 -1.02 12.22 -5.97
C ILE A 22 -0.20 12.36 -7.26
N ARG A 23 -0.85 12.27 -8.43
CA ARG A 23 -0.20 12.42 -9.74
C ARG A 23 0.48 13.79 -9.87
N LYS A 24 1.56 13.88 -10.66
CA LYS A 24 2.34 15.13 -10.84
C LYS A 24 1.44 16.30 -11.30
N ASN A 25 0.51 16.02 -12.20
CA ASN A 25 -0.42 17.00 -12.75
C ASN A 25 -1.76 17.05 -11.99
N GLY A 26 -1.82 16.48 -10.78
CA GLY A 26 -3.02 16.49 -9.95
C GLY A 26 -3.41 17.91 -9.58
N ARG A 27 -4.66 18.27 -9.83
CA ARG A 27 -5.25 19.56 -9.42
C ARG A 27 -5.95 19.42 -8.06
N PRO A 28 -6.08 20.51 -7.29
CA PRO A 28 -6.90 20.50 -6.09
C PRO A 28 -8.33 20.10 -6.43
N TRP A 29 -8.99 19.36 -5.53
CA TRP A 29 -10.44 19.20 -5.59
C TRP A 29 -11.12 20.41 -4.95
N LYS A 30 -12.39 20.65 -5.30
CA LYS A 30 -13.24 21.56 -4.53
C LYS A 30 -13.29 21.07 -3.08
N GLU A 31 -13.08 21.97 -2.14
CA GLU A 31 -13.03 21.70 -0.69
C GLU A 31 -14.46 21.56 -0.13
N ASP A 32 -15.21 20.61 -0.67
CA ASP A 32 -16.62 20.35 -0.34
C ASP A 32 -16.80 19.21 0.68
N CYS A 33 -15.73 18.50 1.03
CA CYS A 33 -15.77 17.38 1.95
C CYS A 33 -14.41 17.14 2.63
N PRO A 34 -14.38 16.46 3.80
CA PRO A 34 -13.13 16.13 4.51
C PRO A 34 -12.12 15.36 3.64
N ALA A 35 -12.62 14.47 2.78
CA ALA A 35 -11.80 13.72 1.83
C ALA A 35 -11.07 14.63 0.82
N ALA A 36 -11.71 15.72 0.38
CA ALA A 36 -11.09 16.71 -0.50
C ALA A 36 -10.02 17.51 0.24
N ASN A 37 -10.29 17.92 1.49
CA ASN A 37 -9.34 18.67 2.31
C ASN A 37 -8.08 17.84 2.58
N ALA A 38 -8.23 16.61 3.08
CA ALA A 38 -7.11 15.71 3.36
C ALA A 38 -6.27 15.41 2.12
N ARG A 39 -6.91 15.17 0.96
CA ARG A 39 -6.18 14.99 -0.30
C ARG A 39 -5.44 16.26 -0.71
N ASN A 40 -6.10 17.42 -0.64
CA ASN A 40 -5.49 18.68 -1.05
C ASN A 40 -4.27 19.03 -0.18
N GLU A 41 -4.30 18.70 1.10
CA GLU A 41 -3.12 18.81 1.98
C GLU A 41 -1.97 17.92 1.53
N ILE A 42 -2.24 16.65 1.17
CA ILE A 42 -1.21 15.77 0.61
C ILE A 42 -0.62 16.38 -0.68
N LEU A 43 -1.46 16.99 -1.53
CA LEU A 43 -1.01 17.63 -2.77
C LEU A 43 -0.11 18.84 -2.46
N ARG A 44 -0.54 19.70 -1.53
CA ARG A 44 0.23 20.86 -1.06
C ARG A 44 1.57 20.42 -0.48
N ALA A 45 1.58 19.45 0.44
CA ALA A 45 2.79 18.91 1.05
C ALA A 45 3.74 18.28 0.01
N THR A 46 3.21 17.50 -0.93
CA THR A 46 4.01 16.86 -1.98
C THR A 46 4.67 17.89 -2.91
N ARG A 47 4.00 19.02 -3.18
CA ARG A 47 4.54 20.13 -3.99
C ARG A 47 5.57 20.96 -3.22
N HIS A 48 5.28 21.25 -1.95
CA HIS A 48 6.13 22.08 -1.11
C HIS A 48 7.45 21.38 -0.75
N TYR A 49 7.40 20.14 -0.27
CA TYR A 49 8.59 19.40 0.16
C TYR A 49 9.27 18.60 -0.96
N GLY A 50 8.61 18.45 -2.11
CA GLY A 50 9.02 17.57 -3.18
C GLY A 50 8.67 16.09 -2.94
N ARG A 51 8.43 15.36 -4.05
CA ARG A 51 7.90 13.99 -4.03
C ARG A 51 8.82 12.99 -3.33
N ALA A 52 10.13 13.07 -3.56
CA ALA A 52 11.09 12.12 -3.01
C ALA A 52 11.17 12.23 -1.49
N PHE A 53 11.24 13.47 -0.98
CA PHE A 53 11.24 13.73 0.46
C PHE A 53 9.93 13.30 1.10
N TRP A 54 8.79 13.68 0.52
CA TRP A 54 7.46 13.29 1.02
C TRP A 54 7.33 11.77 1.14
N LYS A 55 7.73 11.01 0.10
CA LYS A 55 7.66 9.53 0.12
C LYS A 55 8.49 8.90 1.25
N ARG A 56 9.68 9.44 1.53
CA ARG A 56 10.53 8.95 2.63
C ARG A 56 9.88 9.25 3.98
N ARG A 57 9.42 10.48 4.19
CA ARG A 57 8.87 10.92 5.48
C ARG A 57 7.53 10.29 5.84
N THR A 58 6.67 10.01 4.85
CA THR A 58 5.33 9.45 5.08
C THR A 58 5.28 7.93 5.13
N GLY A 59 6.41 7.23 4.94
CA GLY A 59 6.40 5.77 4.88
C GLY A 59 5.71 5.21 3.62
N TYR A 60 5.57 6.00 2.55
CA TYR A 60 4.94 5.57 1.29
C TYR A 60 5.55 4.28 0.73
N TYR A 61 6.87 4.11 0.85
CA TYR A 61 7.54 2.91 0.38
C TYR A 61 7.09 1.65 1.14
N ALA A 62 6.86 1.74 2.45
CA ALA A 62 6.33 0.63 3.24
C ALA A 62 4.94 0.24 2.77
N ARG A 63 4.03 1.22 2.61
CA ARG A 63 2.70 0.99 2.03
C ARG A 63 2.76 0.35 0.64
N SER A 64 3.66 0.84 -0.22
CA SER A 64 3.84 0.32 -1.57
C SER A 64 4.32 -1.13 -1.56
N ARG A 65 5.23 -1.49 -0.65
CA ARG A 65 5.72 -2.87 -0.48
C ARG A 65 4.60 -3.80 0.00
N ILE A 66 3.78 -3.36 0.96
CA ILE A 66 2.61 -4.13 1.42
C ILE A 66 1.65 -4.39 0.25
N GLY A 67 1.35 -3.37 -0.56
CA GLY A 67 0.52 -3.53 -1.75
C GLY A 67 1.09 -4.52 -2.77
N ALA A 68 2.41 -4.49 -2.98
CA ALA A 68 3.10 -5.45 -3.84
C ALA A 68 3.04 -6.88 -3.28
N LYS A 69 3.30 -7.07 -1.98
CA LYS A 69 3.22 -8.39 -1.33
C LYS A 69 1.79 -8.94 -1.36
N MET A 70 0.78 -8.10 -1.16
CA MET A 70 -0.63 -8.48 -1.28
C MET A 70 -0.99 -8.91 -2.70
N ARG A 71 -0.44 -8.24 -3.73
CA ARG A 71 -0.60 -8.69 -5.12
C ARG A 71 -0.01 -10.08 -5.33
N CYS A 72 1.19 -10.34 -4.80
CA CYS A 72 1.80 -11.67 -4.88
C CYS A 72 0.93 -12.73 -4.17
N LEU A 73 0.41 -12.44 -2.97
CA LEU A 73 -0.47 -13.36 -2.25
C LEU A 73 -1.73 -13.71 -3.06
N LYS A 74 -2.34 -12.71 -3.72
CA LYS A 74 -3.51 -12.91 -4.59
C LYS A 74 -3.21 -13.70 -5.87
N ALA A 75 -1.97 -13.64 -6.36
CA ALA A 75 -1.54 -14.35 -7.57
C ALA A 75 -1.01 -15.76 -7.28
N PHE A 76 -0.55 -16.02 -6.06
CA PHE A 76 0.14 -17.25 -5.68
C PHE A 76 -0.75 -18.50 -5.68
N SER A 77 -2.05 -18.34 -5.48
CA SER A 77 -2.99 -19.46 -5.36
C SER A 77 -4.40 -19.01 -5.79
N GLU A 78 -5.31 -19.98 -5.93
CA GLU A 78 -6.73 -19.73 -6.19
C GLU A 78 -7.40 -18.93 -5.05
N ARG A 79 -8.72 -18.74 -5.15
CA ARG A 79 -9.50 -18.05 -4.12
C ARG A 79 -9.32 -18.73 -2.76
N ILE A 80 -9.49 -17.94 -1.70
CA ILE A 80 -9.52 -18.46 -0.33
C ILE A 80 -10.75 -19.37 -0.23
N ALA A 81 -10.54 -20.65 0.10
CA ALA A 81 -11.60 -21.66 0.07
C ALA A 81 -12.39 -21.70 1.38
N ALA A 82 -11.73 -21.41 2.51
CA ALA A 82 -12.39 -21.38 3.81
C ALA A 82 -13.50 -20.31 3.85
N ARG A 83 -14.65 -20.65 4.43
CA ARG A 83 -15.76 -19.70 4.67
C ARG A 83 -15.75 -19.12 6.09
N ASP A 84 -15.14 -19.85 7.02
CA ASP A 84 -14.98 -19.46 8.41
C ASP A 84 -13.77 -18.49 8.58
N PRO A 85 -13.91 -17.34 9.27
CA PRO A 85 -12.85 -16.33 9.37
C PRO A 85 -11.53 -16.83 9.97
N ASP A 86 -11.58 -17.70 10.97
CA ASP A 86 -10.37 -18.23 11.63
C ASP A 86 -9.64 -19.20 10.69
N ARG A 87 -10.40 -20.02 9.96
CA ARG A 87 -9.86 -20.88 8.91
C ARG A 87 -9.31 -20.10 7.72
N GLN A 88 -9.94 -18.99 7.33
CA GLN A 88 -9.39 -18.08 6.31
C GLN A 88 -8.05 -17.48 6.75
N THR A 89 -7.97 -17.06 8.01
CA THR A 89 -6.73 -16.53 8.59
C THR A 89 -5.62 -17.57 8.55
N THR A 90 -5.93 -18.81 8.91
CA THR A 90 -4.99 -19.95 8.86
C THR A 90 -4.53 -20.22 7.43
N GLU A 91 -5.46 -20.25 6.47
CA GLU A 91 -5.15 -20.44 5.05
C GLU A 91 -4.22 -19.34 4.51
N ILE A 92 -4.47 -18.08 4.85
CA ILE A 92 -3.61 -16.94 4.50
C ILE A 92 -2.22 -17.10 5.13
N GLN A 93 -2.13 -17.48 6.41
CA GLN A 93 -0.85 -17.66 7.10
C GLN A 93 0.00 -18.76 6.46
N ILE A 94 -0.61 -19.89 6.10
CA ILE A 94 0.07 -20.99 5.38
C ILE A 94 0.61 -20.50 4.04
N ARG A 95 -0.20 -19.77 3.26
CA ARG A 95 0.25 -19.19 1.97
C ARG A 95 1.43 -18.23 2.16
N ILE A 96 1.39 -17.38 3.18
CA ILE A 96 2.49 -16.47 3.51
C ILE A 96 3.76 -17.25 3.87
N ALA A 97 3.65 -18.32 4.68
CA ALA A 97 4.77 -19.17 5.06
C ALA A 97 5.43 -19.82 3.83
N LEU A 98 4.64 -20.36 2.90
CA LEU A 98 5.12 -20.93 1.64
C LEU A 98 5.82 -19.89 0.76
N MET A 99 5.21 -18.71 0.59
CA MET A 99 5.82 -17.61 -0.17
C MET A 99 7.17 -17.16 0.41
N ASN A 100 7.26 -17.10 1.74
CA ASN A 100 8.50 -16.73 2.42
C ASN A 100 9.57 -17.83 2.25
N ARG A 101 9.17 -19.11 2.29
CA ARG A 101 10.09 -20.22 2.02
C ARG A 101 10.64 -20.19 0.59
N PHE A 102 9.79 -19.94 -0.41
CA PHE A 102 10.25 -19.76 -1.80
C PHE A 102 11.17 -18.56 -1.96
N SER A 103 10.88 -17.45 -1.26
CA SER A 103 11.76 -16.28 -1.27
C SER A 103 13.15 -16.62 -0.68
N ALA A 104 13.19 -17.36 0.43
CA ALA A 104 14.44 -17.78 1.06
C ALA A 104 15.25 -18.73 0.15
N LEU A 105 14.60 -19.72 -0.46
CA LEU A 105 15.25 -20.67 -1.37
C LEU A 105 15.72 -20.02 -2.68
N GLY A 106 15.01 -19.01 -3.18
CA GLY A 106 15.36 -18.29 -4.41
C GLY A 106 16.31 -17.11 -4.21
N THR A 107 16.74 -16.82 -2.98
CA THR A 107 17.70 -15.73 -2.73
C THR A 107 19.11 -16.20 -3.07
N ALA A 108 19.70 -15.61 -4.12
CA ALA A 108 21.08 -15.89 -4.48
C ALA A 108 22.06 -15.33 -3.43
N THR A 109 23.08 -16.11 -3.10
CA THR A 109 24.21 -15.64 -2.29
C THR A 109 25.14 -14.81 -3.17
N ILE A 110 25.13 -13.48 -2.99
CA ILE A 110 26.03 -12.58 -3.71
C ILE A 110 27.27 -12.37 -2.84
N VAL A 111 28.43 -12.77 -3.34
CA VAL A 111 29.73 -12.56 -2.68
C VAL A 111 30.50 -11.51 -3.47
N ARG A 112 30.99 -10.47 -2.78
CA ARG A 112 31.91 -9.50 -3.38
C ARG A 112 33.30 -10.11 -3.40
N VAL A 113 33.88 -10.28 -4.58
CA VAL A 113 35.27 -10.72 -4.75
C VAL A 113 36.16 -9.47 -4.83
N ALA A 114 37.32 -9.52 -4.18
CA ALA A 114 38.33 -8.46 -4.15
C ALA A 114 39.06 -8.34 -5.48
#